data_AF-A0A7Z9VPJ4-F1
#
_entry.id   AF-A0A7Z9VPJ4-F1
#
_cell.length_a   1.000
_cell.length_b   1.000
_cell.length_c   1.000
_cell.angle_alpha   90.00
_cell.angle_beta   90.00
_cell.angle_gamma   90.00
#
_symmetry.space_group_name_H-M   'P 1'
#
loop_
_entity.id
_entity.type
_entity.pdbx_description
1 polymer ?
#
loop_
_entity_poly.entity_id
_entity_poly.type
_entity_poly.pdbx_seq_one_letter_code
_entity_poly.pdbx_strand_id
1 'polypeptide(L)'
;MPTKTKEYLAKVRNKTGFSDYKISQEYAINQSNLSKYSSGKSALSEMHAWLFADILGLNPAEVVANTKLEHAKLSGNKSKSKFWQEQLEKLANGSIPLKINIAQINPIVGDLNNNAQNIIDLSLEAFESGTHLLVFPELSLIGYPPEDLLLREGFITQIEDKIEFIRTQLPDEMSVLFGAPDRVDGHLYNSAYLVQHGRLRTYHKQRLPNYGVFDEKRYFEPGNESFVFECQQRRIGVVICEDAWEVEPVNAVVNHGAQTVISLNASPFQIGKHDDRVQIIKQRVLENNIDFIYVNAVGGQDELVFDGGSFVMNASGVVTHQLPFFKALVHGLDSPITQDTEQPFEKTVYDALVLSTKDYIQKNGVFNGAVIGLSGGIDSALTLAIAVDALGSEQIQAIMMPYEYTSSMSLEDAKAQASSMNVEYHEINIHSMVDSFNTQLSTLFAGTEADTTEENLQARI
;
A
#
# COMPACT_ATOMS: atom_id res chain seq x y z
N MET A 1 21.75 -32.55 -3.50
CA MET A 1 23.22 -32.74 -3.61
C MET A 1 23.67 -32.20 -4.95
N PRO A 2 24.88 -31.61 -5.08
CA PRO A 2 25.38 -31.09 -6.35
C PRO A 2 25.50 -32.22 -7.38
N THR A 3 24.96 -32.00 -8.59
CA THR A 3 24.99 -32.98 -9.69
C THR A 3 26.43 -33.09 -10.22
N LYS A 4 26.94 -34.31 -10.40
CA LYS A 4 28.32 -34.52 -10.88
C LYS A 4 28.40 -34.55 -12.40
N THR A 5 29.57 -34.23 -12.96
CA THR A 5 29.87 -34.28 -14.41
C THR A 5 29.51 -35.63 -15.03
N LYS A 6 29.78 -36.73 -14.33
CA LYS A 6 29.41 -38.09 -14.78
C LYS A 6 27.90 -38.26 -14.96
N GLU A 7 27.11 -37.62 -14.11
CA GLU A 7 25.64 -37.68 -14.14
C GLU A 7 25.10 -36.85 -15.30
N TYR A 8 25.67 -35.67 -15.58
CA TYR A 8 25.31 -34.90 -16.78
C TYR A 8 25.58 -35.67 -18.06
N LEU A 9 26.75 -36.32 -18.19
CA LEU A 9 27.04 -37.15 -19.36
C LEU A 9 26.07 -38.34 -19.49
N ALA A 10 25.71 -38.99 -18.37
CA ALA A 10 24.72 -40.06 -18.37
C ALA A 10 23.33 -39.55 -18.82
N LYS A 11 22.90 -38.37 -18.36
CA LYS A 11 21.66 -37.73 -18.80
C LYS A 11 21.70 -37.42 -20.30
N VAL A 12 22.83 -36.92 -20.83
CA VAL A 12 22.98 -36.64 -22.28
C VAL A 12 22.85 -37.93 -23.10
N ARG A 13 23.51 -39.02 -22.70
CA ARG A 13 23.37 -40.33 -23.35
C ARG A 13 21.92 -40.80 -23.36
N ASN A 14 21.23 -40.68 -22.22
CA ASN A 14 19.83 -41.10 -22.10
C ASN A 14 18.89 -40.25 -22.97
N LYS A 15 19.07 -38.92 -23.00
CA LYS A 15 18.21 -38.00 -23.76
C LYS A 15 18.40 -38.12 -25.28
N THR A 16 19.64 -38.36 -25.73
CA THR A 16 19.99 -38.43 -27.16
C THR A 16 19.95 -39.86 -27.73
N GLY A 17 20.05 -40.88 -26.87
CA GLY A 17 20.28 -42.27 -27.29
C GLY A 17 21.68 -42.52 -27.88
N PHE A 18 22.61 -41.56 -27.75
CA PHE A 18 23.93 -41.64 -28.37
C PHE A 18 24.96 -42.30 -27.46
N SER A 19 25.86 -43.08 -28.07
CA SER A 19 27.10 -43.53 -27.43
C SER A 19 28.10 -42.38 -27.31
N ASP A 20 29.10 -42.49 -26.43
CA ASP A 20 30.18 -41.48 -26.32
C ASP A 20 30.88 -41.21 -27.66
N TYR A 21 31.05 -42.25 -28.46
CA TYR A 21 31.62 -42.10 -29.81
C TYR A 21 30.75 -41.18 -30.68
N LYS A 22 29.43 -41.38 -30.65
CA LYS A 22 28.49 -40.58 -31.44
C LYS A 22 28.34 -39.16 -30.88
N ILE A 23 28.32 -38.98 -29.55
CA ILE A 23 28.36 -37.66 -28.88
C ILE A 23 29.62 -36.89 -29.29
N SER A 24 30.77 -37.57 -29.37
CA SER A 24 32.03 -36.97 -29.79
C SER A 24 31.99 -36.42 -31.22
N GLN A 25 31.36 -37.16 -32.14
CA GLN A 25 31.23 -36.73 -33.54
C GLN A 25 30.19 -35.64 -33.71
N GLU A 26 29.00 -35.81 -33.11
CA GLU A 26 27.87 -34.89 -33.28
C GLU A 26 28.18 -33.50 -32.71
N TYR A 27 28.78 -33.45 -31.52
CA TYR A 27 28.99 -32.19 -30.80
C TYR A 27 30.45 -31.75 -30.74
N ALA A 28 31.31 -32.35 -31.58
CA ALA A 28 32.74 -32.05 -31.69
C ALA A 28 33.52 -32.11 -30.35
N ILE A 29 33.10 -32.98 -29.42
CA ILE A 29 33.80 -33.17 -28.14
C ILE A 29 34.88 -34.23 -28.32
N ASN A 30 36.13 -33.92 -27.97
CA ASN A 30 37.21 -34.91 -27.99
C ASN A 30 36.89 -36.14 -27.10
N GLN A 31 37.05 -37.36 -27.62
CA GLN A 31 36.76 -38.61 -26.88
C GLN A 31 37.53 -38.73 -25.56
N SER A 32 38.75 -38.18 -25.48
CA SER A 32 39.53 -38.16 -24.25
C SER A 32 38.85 -37.34 -23.14
N ASN A 33 38.12 -36.29 -23.49
CA ASN A 33 37.33 -35.51 -22.54
C ASN A 33 36.11 -36.30 -22.05
N LEU A 34 35.37 -36.96 -22.96
CA LEU A 34 34.23 -37.81 -22.60
C LEU A 34 34.66 -38.97 -21.67
N SER A 35 35.82 -39.58 -21.92
CA SER A 35 36.39 -40.60 -21.04
C SER A 35 36.71 -40.06 -19.64
N LYS A 36 37.29 -38.86 -19.54
CA LYS A 36 37.57 -38.19 -18.26
C LYS A 36 36.29 -37.82 -17.51
N TYR A 37 35.23 -37.40 -18.21
CA TYR A 37 33.92 -37.09 -17.64
C TYR A 37 33.22 -38.36 -17.14
N SER A 38 33.22 -39.42 -17.94
CA SER A 38 32.63 -40.72 -17.59
C SER A 38 33.31 -41.36 -16.36
N SER A 39 34.62 -41.15 -16.21
CA SER A 39 35.39 -41.63 -15.06
C SER A 39 35.38 -40.69 -13.84
N GLY A 40 34.80 -39.49 -13.96
CA GLY A 40 34.80 -38.48 -12.89
C GLY A 40 36.18 -37.90 -12.57
N LYS A 41 37.18 -38.11 -13.44
CA LYS A 41 38.55 -37.59 -13.28
C LYS A 41 38.67 -36.12 -13.63
N SER A 42 37.68 -35.56 -14.32
CA SER A 42 37.61 -34.14 -14.68
C SER A 42 36.16 -33.67 -14.62
N ALA A 43 35.98 -32.43 -14.20
CA ALA A 43 34.73 -31.71 -14.41
C ALA A 43 34.61 -31.27 -15.88
N LEU A 44 33.40 -30.92 -16.33
CA LEU A 44 33.17 -30.32 -17.66
C LEU A 44 34.02 -29.03 -17.85
N SER A 45 34.39 -28.75 -19.09
CA SER A 45 34.80 -27.39 -19.44
C SER A 45 33.57 -26.48 -19.44
N GLU A 46 33.77 -25.16 -19.37
CA GLU A 46 32.66 -24.21 -19.42
C GLU A 46 31.86 -24.33 -20.73
N MET A 47 32.56 -24.48 -21.86
CA MET A 47 31.95 -24.72 -23.16
C MET A 47 31.11 -26.00 -23.18
N HIS A 48 31.61 -27.11 -22.60
CA HIS A 48 30.85 -28.35 -22.55
C HIS A 48 29.70 -28.30 -21.53
N ALA A 49 29.82 -27.50 -20.46
CA ALA A 49 28.74 -27.27 -19.52
C ALA A 49 27.57 -26.54 -20.19
N TRP A 50 27.84 -25.51 -20.99
CA TRP A 50 26.83 -24.82 -21.79
C TRP A 50 26.17 -25.74 -22.80
N LEU A 51 26.97 -26.49 -23.56
CA LEU A 51 26.46 -27.46 -24.53
C LEU A 51 25.59 -28.54 -23.88
N PHE A 52 26.01 -29.09 -22.73
CA PHE A 52 25.24 -30.11 -22.03
C PHE A 52 23.96 -29.53 -21.41
N ALA A 53 24.00 -28.29 -20.92
CA ALA A 53 22.82 -27.59 -20.45
C ALA A 53 21.79 -27.43 -21.58
N ASP A 54 22.22 -27.02 -22.77
CA ASP A 54 21.38 -26.87 -23.95
C ASP A 54 20.75 -28.20 -24.38
N ILE A 55 21.57 -29.24 -24.57
CA ILE A 55 21.08 -30.59 -24.93
C ILE A 55 20.05 -31.07 -23.91
N LEU A 56 20.26 -30.81 -22.61
CA LEU A 56 19.40 -31.29 -21.54
C LEU A 56 18.18 -30.39 -21.25
N GLY A 57 18.17 -29.14 -21.71
CA GLY A 57 17.16 -28.15 -21.35
C GLY A 57 17.24 -27.71 -19.89
N LEU A 58 18.46 -27.56 -19.36
CA LEU A 58 18.73 -27.13 -17.99
C LEU A 58 19.24 -25.68 -17.96
N ASN A 59 19.15 -25.01 -16.81
CA ASN A 59 19.72 -23.68 -16.63
C ASN A 59 21.27 -23.74 -16.76
N PRO A 60 21.88 -23.04 -17.75
CA PRO A 60 23.33 -23.07 -17.95
C PRO A 60 24.12 -22.60 -16.72
N ALA A 61 23.60 -21.63 -15.97
CA ALA A 61 24.25 -21.13 -14.77
C ALA A 61 24.37 -22.22 -13.70
N GLU A 62 23.34 -23.07 -13.56
CA GLU A 62 23.33 -24.19 -12.62
C GLU A 62 24.34 -25.28 -13.02
N VAL A 63 24.38 -25.64 -14.31
CA VAL A 63 25.33 -26.65 -14.82
C VAL A 63 26.77 -26.16 -14.69
N VAL A 64 27.03 -24.88 -14.99
CA VAL A 64 28.34 -24.26 -14.82
C VAL A 64 28.74 -24.21 -13.33
N ALA A 65 27.84 -23.80 -12.44
CA ALA A 65 28.13 -23.72 -11.01
C ALA A 65 28.42 -25.11 -10.40
N ASN A 66 27.64 -26.14 -10.75
CA ASN A 66 27.88 -27.53 -10.36
C ASN A 66 29.26 -28.02 -10.86
N THR A 67 29.57 -27.72 -12.12
CA THR A 67 30.85 -28.08 -12.74
C THR A 67 32.04 -27.39 -12.06
N LYS A 68 31.94 -26.09 -11.78
CA LYS A 68 33.01 -25.32 -11.12
C LYS A 68 33.19 -25.75 -9.66
N LEU A 69 32.11 -26.12 -8.97
CA LEU A 69 32.17 -26.72 -7.64
C LEU A 69 32.91 -28.07 -7.65
N GLU A 70 32.59 -28.94 -8.61
CA GLU A 70 33.27 -30.23 -8.78
C GLU A 70 34.76 -30.04 -9.09
N HIS A 71 35.10 -29.13 -10.00
CA HIS A 71 36.48 -28.79 -10.30
C HIS A 71 37.24 -28.27 -9.06
N ALA A 72 36.62 -27.40 -8.26
CA ALA A 72 37.21 -26.89 -7.03
C ALA A 72 37.47 -28.02 -6.01
N LYS A 73 36.56 -29.00 -5.92
CA LYS A 73 36.73 -30.19 -5.08
C LYS A 73 37.86 -31.09 -5.58
N LEU A 74 37.94 -31.36 -6.88
CA LEU A 74 39.00 -32.17 -7.50
C LEU A 74 40.39 -31.54 -7.35
N SER A 75 40.47 -30.22 -7.37
CA SER A 75 41.71 -29.45 -7.19
C SER A 75 42.07 -29.14 -5.73
N GLY A 76 41.24 -29.56 -4.75
CA GLY A 76 41.46 -29.30 -3.33
C GLY A 76 41.31 -27.83 -2.90
N ASN A 77 40.73 -26.96 -3.74
CA ASN A 77 40.60 -25.53 -3.46
C ASN A 77 39.34 -25.24 -2.62
N LYS A 78 39.49 -25.27 -1.28
CA LYS A 78 38.40 -25.08 -0.31
C LYS A 78 37.65 -23.74 -0.46
N SER A 79 38.36 -22.64 -0.76
CA SER A 79 37.74 -21.31 -0.92
C SER A 79 36.82 -21.26 -2.14
N LYS A 80 37.27 -21.80 -3.28
CA LYS A 80 36.42 -21.89 -4.48
C LYS A 80 35.26 -22.86 -4.30
N SER A 81 35.46 -23.97 -3.56
CA SER A 81 34.37 -24.88 -3.23
C SER A 81 33.29 -24.20 -2.40
N LYS A 82 33.66 -23.42 -1.38
CA LYS A 82 32.70 -22.65 -0.59
C LYS A 82 31.94 -21.64 -1.46
N PHE A 83 32.65 -20.83 -2.25
CA PHE A 83 32.04 -19.85 -3.15
C PHE A 83 31.01 -20.47 -4.11
N TRP A 84 31.37 -21.55 -4.81
CA TRP A 84 30.45 -22.17 -5.78
C TRP A 84 29.30 -22.94 -5.12
N GLN A 85 29.48 -23.39 -3.87
CA GLN A 85 28.40 -23.96 -3.09
C GLN A 85 27.37 -22.88 -2.71
N GLU A 86 27.82 -21.69 -2.29
CA GLU A 86 26.94 -20.53 -2.04
C GLU A 86 26.24 -20.05 -3.32
N GLN A 87 26.91 -20.06 -4.48
CA GLN A 87 26.25 -19.73 -5.76
C GLN A 87 25.18 -20.75 -6.15
N LEU A 88 25.41 -22.04 -5.91
CA LEU A 88 24.40 -23.08 -6.14
C LEU A 88 23.22 -22.96 -5.18
N GLU A 89 23.45 -22.58 -3.93
CA GLU A 89 22.37 -22.30 -2.98
C GLU A 89 21.55 -21.07 -3.45
N LYS A 90 22.20 -20.03 -3.98
CA LYS A 90 21.51 -18.87 -4.60
C LYS A 90 20.72 -19.25 -5.86
N LEU A 91 21.26 -20.12 -6.71
CA LEU A 91 20.59 -20.60 -7.92
C LEU A 91 19.45 -21.58 -7.63
N ALA A 92 19.61 -22.42 -6.60
CA ALA A 92 18.55 -23.32 -6.12
C ALA A 92 17.41 -22.56 -5.43
N ASN A 93 17.74 -21.44 -4.77
CA ASN A 93 16.78 -20.45 -4.30
C ASN A 93 16.35 -19.47 -5.41
N GLY A 94 16.73 -19.73 -6.66
CA GLY A 94 16.38 -18.94 -7.84
C GLY A 94 14.95 -19.21 -8.32
N SER A 95 13.97 -19.07 -7.42
CA SER A 95 12.63 -18.63 -7.84
C SER A 95 12.82 -17.34 -8.64
N ILE A 96 12.12 -17.19 -9.76
CA ILE A 96 11.99 -15.86 -10.39
C ILE A 96 11.67 -14.89 -9.25
N PRO A 97 12.46 -13.82 -9.05
CA PRO A 97 12.27 -12.96 -7.90
C PRO A 97 10.82 -12.47 -7.90
N LEU A 98 10.09 -12.80 -6.84
CA LEU A 98 8.70 -12.42 -6.69
C LEU A 98 8.64 -10.88 -6.66
N LYS A 99 8.26 -10.30 -7.80
CA LYS A 99 7.92 -8.89 -7.93
C LYS A 99 6.53 -8.62 -7.34
N ILE A 100 6.52 -7.91 -6.21
CA ILE A 100 5.32 -7.42 -5.55
C ILE A 100 5.31 -5.90 -5.70
N ASN A 101 4.15 -5.34 -6.05
CA ASN A 101 3.91 -3.91 -5.98
C ASN A 101 2.87 -3.60 -4.91
N ILE A 102 3.03 -2.45 -4.25
CA ILE A 102 2.08 -1.87 -3.31
C ILE A 102 1.34 -0.75 -4.04
N ALA A 103 0.00 -0.81 -4.05
CA ALA A 103 -0.86 0.29 -4.47
C ALA A 103 -1.32 1.09 -3.24
N GLN A 104 -0.59 2.14 -2.90
CA GLN A 104 -1.03 3.10 -1.89
C GLN A 104 -1.96 4.12 -2.56
N ILE A 105 -3.27 3.86 -2.47
CA ILE A 105 -4.28 4.60 -3.23
C ILE A 105 -5.24 5.39 -2.34
N ASN A 106 -5.97 6.32 -2.98
CA ASN A 106 -6.94 7.21 -2.38
C ASN A 106 -8.36 6.91 -2.88
N PRO A 107 -9.00 5.83 -2.38
CA PRO A 107 -10.35 5.48 -2.81
C PRO A 107 -11.38 6.51 -2.32
N ILE A 108 -12.47 6.64 -3.06
CA ILE A 108 -13.60 7.52 -2.72
C ILE A 108 -14.74 6.65 -2.19
N VAL A 109 -15.26 6.97 -0.98
CA VAL A 109 -16.33 6.17 -0.37
C VAL A 109 -17.57 6.14 -1.28
N GLY A 110 -18.02 4.92 -1.59
CA GLY A 110 -19.23 4.68 -2.39
C GLY A 110 -19.06 4.81 -3.91
N ASP A 111 -17.93 5.32 -4.42
CA ASP A 111 -17.68 5.46 -5.86
C ASP A 111 -17.16 4.14 -6.48
N LEU A 112 -18.05 3.15 -6.51
CA LEU A 112 -17.73 1.79 -6.98
C LEU A 112 -17.18 1.74 -8.40
N ASN A 113 -17.65 2.63 -9.29
CA ASN A 113 -17.23 2.63 -10.69
C ASN A 113 -15.78 3.08 -10.82
N ASN A 114 -15.43 4.23 -10.24
CA ASN A 114 -14.09 4.77 -10.37
C ASN A 114 -13.08 3.96 -9.55
N ASN A 115 -13.45 3.49 -8.34
CA ASN A 115 -12.56 2.63 -7.55
C ASN A 115 -12.29 1.29 -8.26
N ALA A 116 -13.31 0.65 -8.84
CA ALA A 116 -13.12 -0.59 -9.60
C ALA A 116 -12.23 -0.36 -10.83
N GLN A 117 -12.47 0.72 -11.58
CA GLN A 117 -11.65 1.06 -12.74
C GLN A 117 -10.20 1.36 -12.33
N ASN A 118 -9.99 2.06 -11.22
CA ASN A 118 -8.67 2.34 -10.68
C ASN A 118 -7.91 1.04 -10.31
N ILE A 119 -8.58 0.08 -9.66
CA ILE A 119 -8.00 -1.24 -9.37
C ILE A 119 -7.60 -1.95 -10.67
N ILE A 120 -8.46 -1.93 -11.69
CA ILE A 120 -8.18 -2.56 -12.99
C ILE A 120 -6.99 -1.89 -13.67
N ASP A 121 -7.02 -0.57 -13.83
CA ASP A 121 -6.00 0.20 -14.55
C ASP A 121 -4.61 0.03 -13.92
N LEU A 122 -4.51 0.18 -12.60
CA LEU A 122 -3.25 0.00 -11.89
C LEU A 122 -2.75 -1.46 -11.95
N SER A 123 -3.65 -2.43 -11.97
CA SER A 123 -3.29 -3.83 -12.13
C SER A 123 -2.74 -4.12 -13.54
N LEU A 124 -3.37 -3.57 -14.58
CA LEU A 124 -2.89 -3.72 -15.96
C LEU A 124 -1.53 -3.05 -16.15
N GLU A 125 -1.35 -1.82 -15.65
CA GLU A 125 -0.05 -1.13 -15.70
C GLU A 125 1.06 -1.89 -14.95
N ALA A 126 0.73 -2.41 -13.76
CA ALA A 126 1.66 -3.22 -12.98
C ALA A 126 2.00 -4.54 -13.70
N PHE A 127 1.03 -5.18 -14.35
CA PHE A 127 1.24 -6.40 -15.13
C PHE A 127 2.19 -6.15 -16.31
N GLU A 128 2.00 -5.07 -17.06
CA GLU A 128 2.89 -4.67 -18.17
C GLU A 128 4.33 -4.45 -17.69
N SER A 129 4.50 -4.02 -16.45
CA SER A 129 5.80 -3.85 -15.78
C SER A 129 6.40 -5.16 -15.23
N GLY A 130 5.71 -6.29 -15.42
CA GLY A 130 6.13 -7.62 -14.97
C GLY A 130 5.87 -7.90 -13.49
N THR A 131 4.92 -7.20 -12.87
CA THR A 131 4.49 -7.45 -11.49
C THR A 131 3.77 -8.79 -11.40
N HIS A 132 4.10 -9.62 -10.40
CA HIS A 132 3.39 -10.89 -10.17
C HIS A 132 2.25 -10.74 -9.17
N LEU A 133 2.40 -9.85 -8.19
CA LEU A 133 1.40 -9.55 -7.17
C LEU A 133 1.24 -8.04 -6.98
N LEU A 134 0.03 -7.51 -7.17
CA LEU A 134 -0.32 -6.14 -6.77
C LEU A 134 -1.24 -6.19 -5.55
N VAL A 135 -0.94 -5.37 -4.55
CA VAL A 135 -1.68 -5.33 -3.29
C VAL A 135 -2.29 -3.95 -3.08
N PHE A 136 -3.60 -3.91 -2.84
CA PHE A 136 -4.37 -2.71 -2.52
C PHE A 136 -4.74 -2.65 -1.04
N PRO A 137 -5.19 -1.49 -0.52
CA PRO A 137 -5.59 -1.33 0.88
C PRO A 137 -6.88 -2.06 1.27
N GLU A 138 -7.20 -2.00 2.57
CA GLU A 138 -8.47 -2.47 3.13
C GLU A 138 -9.67 -1.73 2.51
N LEU A 139 -10.74 -2.46 2.21
CA LEU A 139 -11.96 -1.97 1.55
C LEU A 139 -11.72 -1.05 0.33
N SER A 140 -10.61 -1.22 -0.37
CA SER A 140 -10.19 -0.37 -1.50
C SER A 140 -11.23 -0.22 -2.61
N LEU A 141 -12.08 -1.23 -2.83
CA LEU A 141 -13.15 -1.16 -3.83
C LEU A 141 -14.23 -0.13 -3.46
N ILE A 142 -14.54 0.00 -2.18
CA ILE A 142 -15.66 0.84 -1.72
C ILE A 142 -15.23 2.09 -0.99
N GLY A 143 -13.94 2.24 -0.67
CA GLY A 143 -13.43 3.27 0.22
C GLY A 143 -13.69 2.95 1.70
N TYR A 144 -13.01 3.66 2.59
CA TYR A 144 -13.13 3.45 4.04
C TYR A 144 -13.19 4.80 4.78
N PRO A 145 -14.03 4.95 5.82
CA PRO A 145 -15.12 4.05 6.21
C PRO A 145 -16.39 4.30 5.37
N PRO A 146 -17.12 3.25 4.94
CA PRO A 146 -18.39 3.39 4.20
C PRO A 146 -19.63 3.54 5.11
N GLU A 147 -19.47 3.32 6.41
CA GLU A 147 -20.54 3.39 7.42
C GLU A 147 -21.83 2.66 7.02
N ASP A 148 -22.99 3.27 7.25
CA ASP A 148 -24.31 2.69 7.01
C ASP A 148 -24.64 2.43 5.53
N LEU A 149 -23.75 2.77 4.57
CA LEU A 149 -23.86 2.24 3.20
C LEU A 149 -23.82 0.71 3.19
N LEU A 150 -23.09 0.10 4.13
CA LEU A 150 -23.00 -1.35 4.30
C LEU A 150 -24.35 -2.00 4.68
N LEU A 151 -25.30 -1.22 5.20
CA LEU A 151 -26.65 -1.70 5.54
C LEU A 151 -27.62 -1.64 4.34
N ARG A 152 -27.16 -1.15 3.17
CA ARG A 152 -27.99 -1.03 1.98
C ARG A 152 -27.79 -2.23 1.05
N GLU A 153 -28.77 -3.11 1.01
CA GLU A 153 -28.78 -4.31 0.13
C GLU A 153 -28.40 -4.01 -1.32
N GLY A 154 -28.96 -2.95 -1.92
CA GLY A 154 -28.65 -2.58 -3.29
C GLY A 154 -27.20 -2.13 -3.50
N PHE A 155 -26.53 -1.63 -2.45
CA PHE A 155 -25.10 -1.30 -2.50
C PHE A 155 -24.26 -2.57 -2.44
N ILE A 156 -24.62 -3.53 -1.57
CA ILE A 156 -23.95 -4.84 -1.49
C ILE A 156 -24.04 -5.60 -2.82
N THR A 157 -25.20 -5.64 -3.48
CA THR A 157 -25.33 -6.26 -4.80
C THR A 157 -24.45 -5.60 -5.86
N GLN A 158 -24.33 -4.26 -5.84
CA GLN A 158 -23.43 -3.56 -6.77
C GLN A 158 -21.96 -3.88 -6.50
N ILE A 159 -21.58 -4.08 -5.24
CA ILE A 159 -20.22 -4.52 -4.87
C ILE A 159 -19.93 -5.91 -5.46
N GLU A 160 -20.85 -6.86 -5.30
CA GLU A 160 -20.73 -8.22 -5.85
C GLU A 160 -20.54 -8.19 -7.38
N ASP A 161 -21.34 -7.39 -8.10
CA ASP A 161 -21.21 -7.20 -9.55
C ASP A 161 -19.85 -6.60 -9.93
N LYS A 162 -19.32 -5.66 -9.12
CA LYS A 162 -18.04 -5.01 -9.39
C LYS A 162 -16.83 -5.88 -9.09
N ILE A 163 -16.91 -6.74 -8.08
CA ILE A 163 -15.87 -7.75 -7.80
C ILE A 163 -15.75 -8.69 -9.00
N GLU A 164 -16.89 -9.16 -9.53
CA GLU A 164 -16.90 -10.03 -10.69
C GLU A 164 -16.41 -9.31 -11.95
N PHE A 165 -16.81 -8.04 -12.13
CA PHE A 165 -16.28 -7.21 -13.21
C PHE A 165 -14.74 -7.11 -13.14
N ILE A 166 -14.18 -6.75 -11.98
CA ILE A 166 -12.71 -6.70 -11.77
C ILE A 166 -12.08 -8.05 -12.13
N ARG A 167 -12.60 -9.17 -11.60
CA ARG A 167 -12.10 -10.51 -11.89
C ARG A 167 -11.97 -10.79 -13.40
N THR A 168 -12.96 -10.36 -14.19
CA THR A 168 -12.97 -10.59 -15.65
C THR A 168 -12.02 -9.72 -16.45
N GLN A 169 -11.58 -8.58 -15.90
CA GLN A 169 -10.69 -7.65 -16.60
C GLN A 169 -9.21 -7.91 -16.30
N LEU A 170 -8.90 -8.67 -15.25
CA LEU A 170 -7.52 -8.91 -14.82
C LEU A 170 -6.86 -10.08 -15.58
N PRO A 171 -5.55 -10.00 -15.89
CA PRO A 171 -4.80 -11.10 -16.50
C PRO A 171 -4.71 -12.34 -15.59
N ASP A 172 -4.87 -13.54 -16.16
CA ASP A 172 -4.85 -14.81 -15.42
C ASP A 172 -3.48 -15.12 -14.77
N GLU A 173 -2.40 -14.61 -15.35
CA GLU A 173 -1.03 -14.79 -14.88
C GLU A 173 -0.69 -13.90 -13.68
N MET A 174 -1.46 -12.83 -13.45
CA MET A 174 -1.25 -11.89 -12.36
C MET A 174 -2.04 -12.31 -11.12
N SER A 175 -1.48 -12.05 -9.94
CA SER A 175 -2.23 -12.08 -8.68
C SER A 175 -2.57 -10.65 -8.27
N VAL A 176 -3.82 -10.40 -7.90
CA VAL A 176 -4.25 -9.10 -7.37
C VAL A 176 -4.98 -9.33 -6.05
N LEU A 177 -4.57 -8.59 -5.02
CA LEU A 177 -5.15 -8.64 -3.68
C LEU A 177 -5.76 -7.29 -3.35
N PHE A 178 -7.07 -7.23 -3.14
CA PHE A 178 -7.79 -5.98 -2.85
C PHE A 178 -8.89 -6.15 -1.81
N GLY A 179 -9.27 -5.07 -1.13
CA GLY A 179 -10.29 -5.11 -0.08
C GLY A 179 -11.70 -4.79 -0.58
N ALA A 180 -12.69 -5.57 -0.14
CA ALA A 180 -14.11 -5.30 -0.32
C ALA A 180 -14.96 -6.10 0.71
N PRO A 181 -16.22 -5.72 0.96
CA PRO A 181 -17.14 -6.56 1.72
C PRO A 181 -17.46 -7.87 0.98
N ASP A 182 -17.55 -8.98 1.71
CA ASP A 182 -18.05 -10.27 1.21
C ASP A 182 -19.32 -10.66 1.95
N ARG A 183 -20.32 -11.15 1.22
CA ARG A 183 -21.59 -11.60 1.80
C ARG A 183 -21.72 -13.11 1.69
N VAL A 184 -21.76 -13.79 2.83
CA VAL A 184 -21.86 -15.25 2.92
C VAL A 184 -22.99 -15.62 3.87
N ASP A 185 -23.95 -16.41 3.39
CA ASP A 185 -25.09 -16.91 4.17
C ASP A 185 -25.87 -15.81 4.93
N GLY A 186 -25.96 -14.61 4.35
CA GLY A 186 -26.65 -13.47 4.95
C GLY A 186 -25.82 -12.65 5.95
N HIS A 187 -24.57 -13.05 6.20
CA HIS A 187 -23.61 -12.30 7.00
C HIS A 187 -22.66 -11.53 6.10
N LEU A 188 -22.23 -10.35 6.56
CA LEU A 188 -21.29 -9.49 5.84
C LEU A 188 -19.92 -9.53 6.54
N TYR A 189 -18.85 -9.58 5.76
CA TYR A 189 -17.47 -9.65 6.26
C TYR A 189 -16.59 -8.59 5.60
N ASN A 190 -15.75 -7.92 6.37
CA ASN A 190 -14.65 -7.12 5.83
C ASN A 190 -13.58 -8.07 5.27
N SER A 191 -13.36 -8.05 3.96
CA SER A 191 -12.65 -9.13 3.28
C SER A 191 -11.53 -8.65 2.36
N ALA A 192 -10.51 -9.49 2.23
CA ALA A 192 -9.48 -9.37 1.21
C ALA A 192 -9.74 -10.40 0.12
N TYR A 193 -9.94 -9.94 -1.12
CA TYR A 193 -10.14 -10.76 -2.30
C TYR A 193 -8.83 -10.96 -3.04
N LEU A 194 -8.47 -12.21 -3.24
CA LEU A 194 -7.39 -12.62 -4.14
C LEU A 194 -7.99 -13.06 -5.47
N VAL A 195 -7.69 -12.32 -6.53
CA VAL A 195 -7.86 -12.78 -7.92
C VAL A 195 -6.56 -13.44 -8.35
N GLN A 196 -6.62 -14.73 -8.69
CA GLN A 196 -5.46 -15.49 -9.19
C GLN A 196 -5.95 -16.61 -10.13
N HIS A 197 -5.38 -16.71 -11.33
CA HIS A 197 -5.74 -17.71 -12.34
C HIS A 197 -7.25 -17.72 -12.66
N GLY A 198 -7.81 -16.53 -12.81
CA GLY A 198 -9.23 -16.32 -13.07
C GLY A 198 -10.17 -16.68 -11.91
N ARG A 199 -9.65 -17.03 -10.72
CA ARG A 199 -10.45 -17.43 -9.55
C ARG A 199 -10.40 -16.39 -8.45
N LEU A 200 -11.53 -16.21 -7.76
CA LEU A 200 -11.63 -15.45 -6.52
C LEU A 200 -11.47 -16.38 -5.32
N ARG A 201 -10.74 -15.91 -4.32
CA ARG A 201 -10.70 -16.47 -2.97
C ARG A 201 -10.69 -15.32 -1.97
N THR A 202 -11.25 -15.55 -0.79
CA THR A 202 -11.43 -14.51 0.23
C THR A 202 -10.76 -14.88 1.54
N TYR A 203 -10.30 -13.85 2.23
CA TYR A 203 -9.99 -13.86 3.66
C TYR A 203 -10.93 -12.89 4.36
N HIS A 204 -11.49 -13.28 5.50
CA HIS A 204 -12.37 -12.44 6.32
C HIS A 204 -11.62 -11.96 7.56
N LYS A 205 -11.64 -10.64 7.82
CA LYS A 205 -11.03 -10.00 8.98
C LYS A 205 -11.54 -10.64 10.27
N GLN A 206 -10.63 -11.01 11.17
CA GLN A 206 -10.96 -11.76 12.39
C GLN A 206 -11.11 -10.85 13.61
N ARG A 207 -10.42 -9.72 13.62
CA ARG A 207 -10.43 -8.71 14.67
C ARG A 207 -11.14 -7.47 14.17
N LEU A 208 -12.38 -7.28 14.64
CA LEU A 208 -13.21 -6.13 14.29
C LEU A 208 -13.07 -5.03 15.34
N PRO A 209 -12.39 -3.91 15.05
CA PRO A 209 -12.30 -2.79 15.98
C PRO A 209 -13.68 -2.17 16.21
N ASN A 210 -13.99 -1.88 17.46
CA ASN A 210 -15.24 -1.22 17.87
C ASN A 210 -14.99 -0.21 18.99
N TYR A 211 -13.97 0.63 18.79
CA TYR A 211 -13.50 1.64 19.72
C TYR A 211 -13.01 2.87 18.93
N GLY A 212 -13.01 4.03 19.59
CA GLY A 212 -12.58 5.28 18.95
C GLY A 212 -13.48 5.64 17.76
N VAL A 213 -12.89 5.69 16.57
CA VAL A 213 -13.57 6.04 15.30
C VAL A 213 -14.10 4.81 14.54
N PHE A 214 -13.96 3.61 15.11
CA PHE A 214 -14.35 2.36 14.46
C PHE A 214 -15.57 1.75 15.12
N ASP A 215 -16.53 1.32 14.29
CA ASP A 215 -17.74 0.60 14.70
C ASP A 215 -17.96 -0.67 13.84
N GLU A 216 -16.90 -1.42 13.52
CA GLU A 216 -17.00 -2.53 12.55
C GLU A 216 -17.96 -3.65 12.97
N LYS A 217 -18.17 -3.86 14.28
CA LYS A 217 -19.14 -4.88 14.77
C LYS A 217 -20.60 -4.47 14.53
N ARG A 218 -20.86 -3.23 14.13
CA ARG A 218 -22.18 -2.81 13.62
C ARG A 218 -22.48 -3.43 12.27
N TYR A 219 -21.46 -3.67 11.44
CA TYR A 219 -21.60 -3.98 10.03
C TYR A 219 -21.16 -5.39 9.66
N PHE A 220 -20.11 -5.89 10.32
CA PHE A 220 -19.43 -7.11 9.94
C PHE A 220 -19.45 -8.17 11.04
N GLU A 221 -19.42 -9.43 10.62
CA GLU A 221 -19.09 -10.57 11.47
C GLU A 221 -17.59 -10.89 11.36
N PRO A 222 -16.96 -11.42 12.43
CA PRO A 222 -15.55 -11.79 12.39
C PRO A 222 -15.35 -13.09 11.60
N GLY A 223 -14.30 -13.13 10.79
CA GLY A 223 -13.77 -14.36 10.20
C GLY A 223 -13.16 -15.30 11.24
N ASN A 224 -12.93 -16.56 10.84
CA ASN A 224 -12.34 -17.59 11.69
C ASN A 224 -11.29 -18.49 10.99
N GLU A 225 -11.09 -18.31 9.68
CA GLU A 225 -10.16 -19.11 8.87
C GLU A 225 -8.88 -18.32 8.57
N SER A 226 -7.75 -19.03 8.51
CA SER A 226 -6.47 -18.46 8.06
C SER A 226 -6.37 -18.52 6.54
N PHE A 227 -5.79 -17.50 5.92
CA PHE A 227 -5.61 -17.48 4.47
C PHE A 227 -4.14 -17.41 4.07
N VAL A 228 -3.68 -18.46 3.38
CA VAL A 228 -2.33 -18.55 2.81
C VAL A 228 -2.43 -19.01 1.37
N PHE A 229 -1.82 -18.27 0.45
CA PHE A 229 -1.74 -18.62 -0.97
C PHE A 229 -0.28 -18.69 -1.43
N GLU A 230 -0.06 -19.25 -2.62
CA GLU A 230 1.27 -19.29 -3.25
C GLU A 230 1.32 -18.31 -4.42
N CYS A 231 2.40 -17.54 -4.52
CA CYS A 231 2.72 -16.69 -5.66
C CYS A 231 4.20 -16.84 -5.99
N GLN A 232 4.53 -17.27 -7.22
CA GLN A 232 5.91 -17.57 -7.65
C GLN A 232 6.69 -18.44 -6.64
N GLN A 233 6.07 -19.54 -6.19
CA GLN A 233 6.63 -20.50 -5.21
C GLN A 233 6.86 -19.94 -3.79
N ARG A 234 6.44 -18.71 -3.53
CA ARG A 234 6.46 -18.13 -2.17
C ARG A 234 5.08 -18.20 -1.55
N ARG A 235 5.00 -18.69 -0.31
CA ARG A 235 3.75 -18.74 0.45
C ARG A 235 3.51 -17.43 1.18
N ILE A 236 2.34 -16.85 0.96
CA ILE A 236 1.95 -15.51 1.43
C ILE A 236 0.71 -15.64 2.31
N GLY A 237 0.82 -15.23 3.56
CA GLY A 237 -0.30 -15.09 4.48
C GLY A 237 -0.95 -13.72 4.35
N VAL A 238 -2.28 -13.65 4.51
CA VAL A 238 -3.03 -12.39 4.48
C VAL A 238 -3.70 -12.16 5.82
N VAL A 239 -3.62 -10.93 6.29
CA VAL A 239 -4.36 -10.40 7.44
C VAL A 239 -4.92 -9.02 7.07
N ILE A 240 -5.87 -8.49 7.84
CA ILE A 240 -6.45 -7.16 7.59
C ILE A 240 -6.33 -6.31 8.86
N CYS A 241 -5.58 -5.21 8.76
CA CYS A 241 -5.55 -4.12 9.73
C CYS A 241 -5.39 -4.59 11.19
N GLU A 242 -6.45 -4.46 11.98
CA GLU A 242 -6.51 -4.84 13.40
C GLU A 242 -6.07 -6.30 13.68
N ASP A 243 -6.17 -7.20 12.69
CA ASP A 243 -5.65 -8.56 12.81
C ASP A 243 -4.14 -8.59 13.13
N ALA A 244 -3.37 -7.64 12.59
CA ALA A 244 -1.93 -7.54 12.83
C ALA A 244 -1.59 -6.98 14.22
N TRP A 245 -2.55 -6.32 14.88
CA TRP A 245 -2.40 -5.82 16.25
C TRP A 245 -2.53 -6.96 17.27
N GLU A 246 -3.15 -8.07 16.89
CA GLU A 246 -3.30 -9.27 17.72
C GLU A 246 -2.25 -10.33 17.36
N VAL A 247 -1.96 -11.21 18.32
CA VAL A 247 -0.93 -12.25 18.15
C VAL A 247 -1.46 -13.41 17.30
N GLU A 248 -2.71 -13.81 17.50
CA GLU A 248 -3.23 -15.06 16.95
C GLU A 248 -3.35 -15.08 15.42
N PRO A 249 -3.90 -14.04 14.74
CA PRO A 249 -4.08 -14.10 13.28
C PRO A 249 -2.76 -14.24 12.51
N VAL A 250 -1.73 -13.51 12.95
CA VAL A 250 -0.39 -13.58 12.34
C VAL A 250 0.27 -14.94 12.60
N ASN A 251 0.23 -15.42 13.85
CA ASN A 251 0.77 -16.74 14.18
C ASN A 251 0.05 -17.85 13.40
N ALA A 252 -1.25 -17.73 13.18
CA ALA A 252 -2.03 -18.72 12.46
C ALA A 252 -1.58 -18.83 11.00
N VAL A 253 -1.41 -17.74 10.26
CA VAL A 253 -0.91 -17.81 8.87
C VAL A 253 0.55 -18.31 8.79
N VAL A 254 1.38 -17.97 9.77
CA VAL A 254 2.77 -18.47 9.87
C VAL A 254 2.79 -19.98 10.13
N ASN A 255 1.95 -20.47 11.05
CA ASN A 255 1.80 -21.90 11.33
C ASN A 255 1.27 -22.68 10.11
N HIS A 256 0.51 -22.03 9.23
CA HIS A 256 0.10 -22.58 7.95
C HIS A 256 1.19 -22.52 6.86
N GLY A 257 2.40 -22.06 7.22
CA GLY A 257 3.60 -22.07 6.38
C GLY A 257 3.80 -20.82 5.52
N ALA A 258 3.22 -19.68 5.92
CA ALA A 258 3.52 -18.39 5.28
C ALA A 258 5.02 -18.05 5.44
N GLN A 259 5.60 -17.46 4.38
CA GLN A 259 6.97 -16.94 4.34
C GLN A 259 7.00 -15.41 4.28
N THR A 260 5.88 -14.80 3.91
CA THR A 260 5.61 -13.36 4.02
C THR A 260 4.18 -13.19 4.49
N VAL A 261 3.92 -12.19 5.33
CA VAL A 261 2.57 -11.75 5.69
C VAL A 261 2.29 -10.41 5.05
N ILE A 262 1.09 -10.25 4.51
CA ILE A 262 0.59 -9.00 3.93
C ILE A 262 -0.61 -8.55 4.75
N SER A 263 -0.55 -7.32 5.26
CA SER A 263 -1.67 -6.65 5.89
C SER A 263 -2.26 -5.60 4.96
N LEU A 264 -3.57 -5.69 4.72
CA LEU A 264 -4.36 -4.64 4.07
C LEU A 264 -4.91 -3.73 5.15
N ASN A 265 -4.71 -2.42 5.04
CA ASN A 265 -5.05 -1.49 6.11
C ASN A 265 -5.74 -0.23 5.57
N ALA A 266 -6.72 0.26 6.32
CA ALA A 266 -7.21 1.62 6.27
C ALA A 266 -7.02 2.22 7.68
N SER A 267 -5.76 2.40 8.07
CA SER A 267 -5.40 2.91 9.39
C SER A 267 -5.33 4.44 9.35
N PRO A 268 -6.22 5.16 10.07
CA PRO A 268 -6.25 6.61 10.05
C PRO A 268 -5.04 7.20 10.78
N PHE A 269 -4.67 8.39 10.35
CA PHE A 269 -3.63 9.22 10.91
C PHE A 269 -4.01 9.68 12.32
N GLN A 270 -3.07 9.51 13.24
CA GLN A 270 -3.02 10.20 14.52
C GLN A 270 -1.55 10.51 14.81
N ILE A 271 -1.30 11.56 15.57
CA ILE A 271 0.07 11.92 15.96
C ILE A 271 0.73 10.73 16.67
N GLY A 272 1.91 10.29 16.20
CA GLY A 272 2.65 9.15 16.73
C GLY A 272 2.16 7.77 16.24
N LYS A 273 1.03 7.67 15.54
CA LYS A 273 0.43 6.39 15.13
C LYS A 273 1.33 5.57 14.21
N HIS A 274 2.12 6.22 13.36
CA HIS A 274 3.05 5.51 12.49
C HIS A 274 4.10 4.73 13.29
N ASP A 275 4.64 5.33 14.36
CA ASP A 275 5.60 4.65 15.24
C ASP A 275 4.96 3.44 15.91
N ASP A 276 3.71 3.58 16.39
CA ASP A 276 2.95 2.46 16.96
C ASP A 276 2.79 1.30 15.96
N ARG A 277 2.43 1.61 14.70
CA ARG A 277 2.31 0.61 13.63
C ARG A 277 3.65 -0.09 13.41
N VAL A 278 4.75 0.65 13.30
CA VAL A 278 6.09 0.07 13.10
C VAL A 278 6.48 -0.82 14.28
N GLN A 279 6.25 -0.40 15.54
CA GLN A 279 6.60 -1.19 16.71
C GLN A 279 5.78 -2.49 16.80
N ILE A 280 4.49 -2.43 16.53
CA ILE A 280 3.62 -3.62 16.59
C ILE A 280 3.97 -4.61 15.50
N ILE A 281 4.17 -4.14 14.26
CA ILE A 281 4.60 -5.02 13.17
C ILE A 281 5.99 -5.59 13.47
N LYS A 282 6.90 -4.82 14.05
CA LYS A 282 8.22 -5.31 14.49
C LYS A 282 8.10 -6.42 15.51
N GLN A 283 7.18 -6.28 16.47
CA GLN A 283 6.91 -7.34 17.44
C GLN A 283 6.44 -8.62 16.72
N ARG A 284 5.45 -8.54 15.84
CA ARG A 284 4.92 -9.69 15.09
C ARG A 284 5.98 -10.36 14.21
N VAL A 285 6.81 -9.56 13.55
CA VAL A 285 7.94 -9.99 12.72
C VAL A 285 8.96 -10.78 13.52
N LEU A 286 9.37 -10.26 14.68
CA LEU A 286 10.39 -10.89 15.52
C LEU A 286 9.87 -12.15 16.23
N GLU A 287 8.59 -12.15 16.63
CA GLU A 287 7.92 -13.32 17.23
C GLU A 287 7.88 -14.52 16.26
N ASN A 288 7.72 -14.25 14.96
CA ASN A 288 7.51 -15.27 13.94
C ASN A 288 8.69 -15.48 12.97
N ASN A 289 9.73 -14.65 13.04
CA ASN A 289 10.84 -14.62 12.08
C ASN A 289 10.34 -14.58 10.62
N ILE A 290 9.49 -13.59 10.32
CA ILE A 290 8.71 -13.50 9.07
C ILE A 290 8.87 -12.14 8.40
N ASP A 291 8.88 -12.09 7.07
CA ASP A 291 8.80 -10.82 6.34
C ASP A 291 7.36 -10.29 6.36
N PHE A 292 7.17 -8.97 6.46
CA PHE A 292 5.87 -8.34 6.60
C PHE A 292 5.71 -7.15 5.65
N ILE A 293 4.58 -7.08 4.94
CA ILE A 293 4.20 -5.98 4.05
C ILE A 293 2.94 -5.33 4.61
N TYR A 294 3.03 -4.04 4.94
CA TYR A 294 1.92 -3.24 5.47
C TYR A 294 1.47 -2.25 4.39
N VAL A 295 0.28 -2.46 3.82
CA VAL A 295 -0.30 -1.61 2.77
C VAL A 295 -1.42 -0.77 3.35
N ASN A 296 -1.26 0.55 3.35
CA ASN A 296 -2.23 1.48 3.92
C ASN A 296 -2.89 2.34 2.84
N ALA A 297 -4.16 2.68 3.04
CA ALA A 297 -4.83 3.73 2.26
C ALA A 297 -4.19 5.10 2.53
N VAL A 298 -4.43 6.05 1.62
CA VAL A 298 -4.02 7.46 1.79
C VAL A 298 -5.14 8.37 1.33
N GLY A 299 -5.35 9.52 1.98
CA GLY A 299 -6.38 10.49 1.60
C GLY A 299 -7.29 10.92 2.74
N GLY A 300 -8.04 12.00 2.53
CA GLY A 300 -9.10 12.45 3.42
C GLY A 300 -10.43 11.75 3.14
N GLN A 301 -11.16 11.40 4.20
CA GLN A 301 -12.54 10.94 4.15
C GLN A 301 -13.29 11.55 5.34
N ASP A 302 -14.15 12.52 5.05
CA ASP A 302 -14.86 13.30 6.07
C ASP A 302 -13.92 13.80 7.18
N GLU A 303 -14.09 13.34 8.42
CA GLU A 303 -13.24 13.74 9.55
C GLU A 303 -11.89 13.01 9.62
N LEU A 304 -11.73 11.92 8.88
CA LEU A 304 -10.54 11.07 8.92
C LEU A 304 -9.55 11.42 7.83
N VAL A 305 -8.28 11.22 8.14
CA VAL A 305 -7.17 11.27 7.18
C VAL A 305 -6.44 9.95 7.24
N PHE A 306 -6.19 9.33 6.11
CA PHE A 306 -5.28 8.19 5.98
C PHE A 306 -3.94 8.71 5.48
N ASP A 307 -2.89 8.44 6.22
CA ASP A 307 -1.56 8.98 5.97
C ASP A 307 -0.76 8.17 4.94
N GLY A 308 -1.26 7.02 4.48
CA GLY A 308 -0.46 6.11 3.67
C GLY A 308 0.70 5.59 4.50
N GLY A 309 1.93 5.91 4.10
CA GLY A 309 3.12 5.47 4.82
C GLY A 309 3.28 3.96 4.83
N SER A 310 2.82 3.28 3.77
CA SER A 310 2.97 1.83 3.61
C SER A 310 4.44 1.43 3.75
N PHE A 311 4.72 0.29 4.38
CA PHE A 311 6.09 -0.11 4.67
C PHE A 311 6.29 -1.62 4.59
N VAL A 312 7.56 -2.01 4.43
CA VAL A 312 7.97 -3.42 4.38
C VAL A 312 9.05 -3.67 5.41
N MET A 313 8.85 -4.68 6.24
CA MET A 313 9.78 -5.09 7.27
C MET A 313 10.29 -6.49 6.99
N ASN A 314 11.61 -6.68 7.03
CA ASN A 314 12.19 -8.01 6.90
C ASN A 314 12.12 -8.79 8.22
N ALA A 315 12.34 -10.11 8.16
CA ALA A 315 12.33 -11.01 9.32
C ALA A 315 13.28 -10.62 10.48
N SER A 316 14.24 -9.71 10.26
CA SER A 316 15.12 -9.16 11.31
C SER A 316 14.55 -7.93 12.02
N GLY A 317 13.32 -7.52 11.69
CA GLY A 317 12.67 -6.33 12.27
C GLY A 317 13.21 -5.01 11.73
N VAL A 318 13.80 -5.01 10.52
CA VAL A 318 14.32 -3.82 9.85
C VAL A 318 13.35 -3.39 8.76
N VAL A 319 12.95 -2.11 8.78
CA VAL A 319 12.18 -1.49 7.69
C VAL A 319 13.08 -1.38 6.47
N THR A 320 12.70 -2.08 5.41
CA THR A 320 13.43 -2.12 4.12
C THR A 320 12.84 -1.15 3.11
N HIS A 321 11.54 -0.87 3.23
CA HIS A 321 10.83 0.08 2.39
C HIS A 321 9.89 0.93 3.24
N GLN A 322 9.84 2.23 2.95
CA GLN A 322 8.93 3.20 3.53
C GLN A 322 8.42 4.09 2.39
N LEU A 323 7.15 3.92 2.03
CA LEU A 323 6.47 4.78 1.06
C LEU A 323 6.19 6.15 1.68
N PRO A 324 6.05 7.20 0.85
CA PRO A 324 5.76 8.54 1.34
C PRO A 324 4.41 8.62 2.05
N PHE A 325 4.35 9.52 3.03
CA PHE A 325 3.10 9.91 3.67
C PHE A 325 2.30 10.85 2.78
N PHE A 326 0.97 10.85 2.93
CA PHE A 326 0.04 11.79 2.31
C PHE A 326 0.10 11.85 0.78
N LYS A 327 0.62 10.80 0.13
CA LYS A 327 0.76 10.71 -1.33
C LYS A 327 0.30 9.36 -1.85
N ALA A 328 -0.57 9.36 -2.86
CA ALA A 328 -0.93 8.15 -3.59
C ALA A 328 0.14 7.78 -4.64
N LEU A 329 0.47 6.49 -4.74
CA LEU A 329 1.37 5.93 -5.74
C LEU A 329 1.29 4.39 -5.79
N VAL A 330 1.81 3.81 -6.87
CA VAL A 330 2.18 2.39 -6.94
C VAL A 330 3.71 2.27 -6.85
N HIS A 331 4.21 1.36 -6.02
CA HIS A 331 5.65 1.15 -5.83
C HIS A 331 6.02 -0.33 -5.87
N GLY A 332 7.04 -0.69 -6.65
CA GLY A 332 7.59 -2.03 -6.72
C GLY A 332 8.66 -2.31 -5.67
N LEU A 333 8.57 -3.45 -5.00
CA LEU A 333 9.50 -3.85 -3.93
C LEU A 333 10.86 -4.38 -4.44
N ASP A 334 11.09 -4.37 -5.75
CA ASP A 334 12.39 -4.63 -6.37
C ASP A 334 13.32 -3.40 -6.34
N SER A 335 12.77 -2.24 -6.00
CA SER A 335 13.49 -0.97 -5.89
C SER A 335 13.34 -0.40 -4.46
N PRO A 336 14.43 -0.24 -3.70
CA PRO A 336 14.33 0.30 -2.35
C PRO A 336 13.83 1.74 -2.38
N ILE A 337 12.86 2.04 -1.51
CA ILE A 337 12.43 3.39 -1.19
C ILE A 337 12.46 3.51 0.32
N THR A 338 13.32 4.37 0.85
CA THR A 338 13.34 4.69 2.28
C THR A 338 13.25 6.20 2.37
N GLN A 339 12.04 6.71 2.59
CA GLN A 339 11.91 8.11 2.96
C GLN A 339 12.40 8.31 4.39
N ASP A 340 13.02 9.46 4.61
CA ASP A 340 13.36 9.91 5.95
C ASP A 340 12.06 10.12 6.72
N THR A 341 11.85 9.32 7.76
CA THR A 341 10.65 9.39 8.60
C THR A 341 10.70 10.53 9.60
N GLU A 342 11.87 11.15 9.81
CA GLU A 342 12.03 12.30 10.70
C GLU A 342 11.53 13.59 10.03
N GLN A 343 10.21 13.71 9.91
CA GLN A 343 9.57 15.00 9.65
C GLN A 343 9.19 15.66 10.97
N PRO A 344 9.32 17.00 11.10
CA PRO A 344 8.79 17.73 12.23
C PRO A 344 7.29 17.46 12.40
N PHE A 345 6.82 17.30 13.64
CA PHE A 345 5.42 16.95 13.89
C PHE A 345 4.46 17.98 13.26
N GLU A 346 4.84 19.26 13.27
CA GLU A 346 4.07 20.35 12.69
C GLU A 346 3.86 20.15 11.20
N LYS A 347 4.88 19.67 10.48
CA LYS A 347 4.79 19.40 9.05
C LYS A 347 3.84 18.24 8.75
N THR A 348 3.92 17.16 9.54
CA THR A 348 3.03 16.01 9.41
C THR A 348 1.57 16.39 9.66
N VAL A 349 1.30 17.18 10.70
CA VAL A 349 -0.06 17.66 11.00
C VAL A 349 -0.54 18.61 9.89
N TYR A 350 0.31 19.52 9.43
CA TYR A 350 -0.03 20.44 8.35
C TYR A 350 -0.37 19.71 7.05
N ASP A 351 0.43 18.71 6.65
CA ASP A 351 0.16 17.91 5.45
C ASP A 351 -1.15 17.14 5.54
N ALA A 352 -1.49 16.62 6.73
CA ALA A 352 -2.77 15.96 6.97
C ALA A 352 -3.95 16.93 6.77
N LEU A 353 -3.84 18.15 7.29
CA LEU A 353 -4.87 19.19 7.15
C LEU A 353 -5.00 19.68 5.70
N VAL A 354 -3.89 19.80 4.97
CA VAL A 354 -3.90 20.16 3.54
C VAL A 354 -4.56 19.05 2.73
N LEU A 355 -4.17 17.79 2.95
CA LEU A 355 -4.74 16.65 2.24
C LEU A 355 -6.24 16.49 2.52
N SER A 356 -6.66 16.60 3.78
CA SER A 356 -8.07 16.48 4.16
C SER A 356 -8.92 17.59 3.54
N THR A 357 -8.46 18.83 3.60
CA THR A 357 -9.12 19.99 2.99
C THR A 357 -9.28 19.80 1.49
N LYS A 358 -8.20 19.40 0.82
CA LYS A 358 -8.20 19.14 -0.62
C LYS A 358 -9.19 18.05 -0.99
N ASP A 359 -9.13 16.90 -0.32
CA ASP A 359 -9.95 15.75 -0.64
C ASP A 359 -11.42 15.99 -0.32
N TYR A 360 -11.74 16.70 0.76
CA TYR A 360 -13.13 17.07 1.07
C TYR A 360 -13.76 17.87 -0.07
N ILE A 361 -13.05 18.87 -0.59
CA ILE A 361 -13.55 19.71 -1.69
C ILE A 361 -13.62 18.92 -3.01
N GLN A 362 -12.54 18.20 -3.35
CA GLN A 362 -12.43 17.53 -4.65
C GLN A 362 -13.34 16.29 -4.77
N LYS A 363 -13.43 15.45 -3.72
CA LYS A 363 -14.22 14.22 -3.75
C LYS A 363 -15.73 14.48 -3.73
N ASN A 364 -16.19 15.56 -3.10
CA ASN A 364 -17.60 15.95 -3.13
C ASN A 364 -18.03 16.43 -4.54
N GLY A 365 -17.11 16.93 -5.37
CA GLY A 365 -17.36 17.27 -6.78
C GLY A 365 -18.36 18.40 -7.05
N VAL A 366 -18.93 19.01 -6.01
CA VAL A 366 -19.92 20.09 -6.09
C VAL A 366 -19.35 21.47 -5.75
N PHE A 367 -18.13 21.51 -5.22
CA PHE A 367 -17.45 22.73 -4.82
C PHE A 367 -16.53 23.25 -5.92
N ASN A 368 -16.42 24.57 -6.03
CA ASN A 368 -15.54 25.26 -6.98
C ASN A 368 -14.45 26.11 -6.29
N GLY A 369 -14.36 26.01 -4.96
CA GLY A 369 -13.46 26.80 -4.13
C GLY A 369 -13.92 26.85 -2.67
N ALA A 370 -13.33 27.76 -1.89
CA ALA A 370 -13.69 28.00 -0.50
C ALA A 370 -13.77 29.49 -0.18
N VAL A 371 -14.62 29.83 0.78
CA VAL A 371 -14.75 31.18 1.33
C VAL A 371 -14.33 31.15 2.80
N ILE A 372 -13.45 32.06 3.21
CA ILE A 372 -12.87 32.09 4.55
C ILE A 372 -13.09 33.47 5.17
N GLY A 373 -13.71 33.49 6.35
CA GLY A 373 -13.73 34.68 7.20
C GLY A 373 -12.34 34.92 7.79
N LEU A 374 -11.69 36.02 7.42
CA LEU A 374 -10.43 36.45 8.03
C LEU A 374 -10.71 37.43 9.14
N SER A 375 -10.17 37.17 10.34
CA SER A 375 -10.31 38.07 11.49
C SER A 375 -9.05 38.89 11.78
N GLY A 376 -7.94 38.60 11.09
CA GLY A 376 -6.59 39.04 11.46
C GLY A 376 -5.96 38.21 12.59
N GLY A 377 -6.70 37.23 13.14
CA GLY A 377 -6.20 36.30 14.14
C GLY A 377 -5.53 35.06 13.53
N ILE A 378 -4.68 34.41 14.34
CA ILE A 378 -3.84 33.26 13.93
C ILE A 378 -4.64 32.07 13.39
N ASP A 379 -5.84 31.81 13.92
CA ASP A 379 -6.64 30.65 13.50
C ASP A 379 -7.11 30.80 12.05
N SER A 380 -7.73 31.93 11.72
CA SER A 380 -8.15 32.23 10.34
C SER A 380 -6.97 32.34 9.38
N ALA A 381 -5.82 32.82 9.88
CA ALA A 381 -4.59 32.90 9.11
C ALA A 381 -4.04 31.51 8.74
N LEU A 382 -4.04 30.57 9.69
CA LEU A 382 -3.63 29.19 9.44
C LEU A 382 -4.60 28.48 8.50
N THR A 383 -5.91 28.65 8.70
CA THR A 383 -6.94 28.08 7.80
C THR A 383 -6.78 28.59 6.37
N LEU A 384 -6.47 29.87 6.18
CA LEU A 384 -6.18 30.42 4.86
C LEU A 384 -4.95 29.77 4.22
N ALA A 385 -3.87 29.61 4.98
CA ALA A 385 -2.65 28.96 4.49
C ALA A 385 -2.93 27.53 4.01
N ILE A 386 -3.64 26.75 4.82
CA ILE A 386 -4.03 25.37 4.50
C ILE A 386 -4.89 25.33 3.23
N ALA A 387 -5.89 26.21 3.13
CA ALA A 387 -6.81 26.23 1.98
C ALA A 387 -6.09 26.61 0.67
N VAL A 388 -5.16 27.57 0.73
CA VAL A 388 -4.33 27.96 -0.42
C VAL A 388 -3.44 26.79 -0.86
N ASP A 389 -2.78 26.10 0.06
CA ASP A 389 -1.94 24.94 -0.28
C ASP A 389 -2.75 23.73 -0.77
N ALA A 390 -4.00 23.60 -0.33
CA ALA A 390 -4.91 22.52 -0.73
C ALA A 390 -5.52 22.74 -2.12
N LEU A 391 -5.96 23.96 -2.42
CA LEU A 391 -6.83 24.27 -3.58
C LEU A 391 -6.20 25.22 -4.60
N GLY A 392 -5.18 25.99 -4.22
CA GLY A 392 -4.66 27.10 -5.01
C GLY A 392 -5.37 28.42 -4.67
N SER A 393 -4.61 29.53 -4.69
CA SER A 393 -5.09 30.85 -4.25
C SER A 393 -6.27 31.37 -5.07
N GLU A 394 -6.35 30.99 -6.35
CA GLU A 394 -7.41 31.37 -7.27
C GLU A 394 -8.78 30.77 -6.95
N GLN A 395 -8.81 29.72 -6.12
CA GLN A 395 -10.05 29.07 -5.67
C GLN A 395 -10.49 29.55 -4.28
N ILE A 396 -9.80 30.54 -3.69
CA ILE A 396 -10.08 31.03 -2.35
C ILE A 396 -10.56 32.48 -2.39
N GLN A 397 -11.61 32.75 -1.62
CA GLN A 397 -12.07 34.10 -1.31
C GLN A 397 -11.97 34.36 0.18
N ALA A 398 -11.29 35.43 0.56
CA ALA A 398 -11.17 35.88 1.93
C ALA A 398 -12.11 37.07 2.17
N ILE A 399 -12.86 37.03 3.28
CA ILE A 399 -13.78 38.10 3.68
C ILE A 399 -13.44 38.56 5.09
N MET A 400 -13.11 39.84 5.23
CA MET A 400 -12.98 40.52 6.51
C MET A 400 -14.29 41.24 6.82
N MET A 401 -14.84 41.02 8.01
CA MET A 401 -16.15 41.54 8.43
C MET A 401 -16.02 42.45 9.66
N PRO A 402 -15.55 43.70 9.50
CA PRO A 402 -15.28 44.57 10.64
C PRO A 402 -16.54 45.14 11.29
N TYR A 403 -16.43 45.39 12.59
CA TYR A 403 -17.41 46.07 13.44
C TYR A 403 -16.72 47.11 14.35
N GLU A 404 -17.47 47.72 15.28
CA GLU A 404 -17.07 48.87 16.11
C GLU A 404 -15.78 48.65 16.90
N TYR A 405 -15.56 47.40 17.34
CA TYR A 405 -14.43 47.02 18.18
C TYR A 405 -13.28 46.37 17.39
N THR A 406 -13.38 46.29 16.06
CA THR A 406 -12.31 45.71 15.23
C THR A 406 -11.10 46.64 15.21
N SER A 407 -9.94 46.12 15.62
CA SER A 407 -8.70 46.90 15.64
C SER A 407 -8.16 47.17 14.23
N SER A 408 -7.47 48.30 14.03
CA SER A 408 -6.79 48.60 12.76
C SER A 408 -5.72 47.56 12.41
N MET A 409 -5.05 47.01 13.42
CA MET A 409 -4.05 45.95 13.25
C MET A 409 -4.68 44.69 12.65
N SER A 410 -5.85 44.27 13.12
CA SER A 410 -6.58 43.11 12.58
C SER A 410 -6.91 43.27 11.08
N LEU A 411 -7.31 44.48 10.67
CA LEU A 411 -7.59 44.82 9.27
C LEU A 411 -6.31 44.77 8.41
N GLU A 412 -5.24 45.38 8.92
CA GLU A 412 -3.94 45.42 8.23
C GLU A 412 -3.35 44.02 8.05
N ASP A 413 -3.39 43.18 9.10
CA ASP A 413 -2.85 41.82 9.09
C ASP A 413 -3.63 40.91 8.13
N ALA A 414 -4.97 40.92 8.19
CA ALA A 414 -5.82 40.13 7.29
C ALA A 414 -5.56 40.48 5.81
N LYS A 415 -5.50 41.78 5.51
CA LYS A 415 -5.22 42.27 4.16
C LYS A 415 -3.79 41.96 3.71
N ALA A 416 -2.81 42.10 4.59
CA ALA A 416 -1.41 41.80 4.30
C ALA A 416 -1.22 40.32 3.97
N GLN A 417 -1.82 39.41 4.75
CA GLN A 417 -1.75 37.98 4.48
C GLN A 417 -2.41 37.62 3.14
N ALA A 418 -3.66 38.04 2.92
CA ALA A 418 -4.38 37.75 1.68
C ALA A 418 -3.61 38.26 0.45
N SER A 419 -3.02 39.45 0.55
CA SER A 419 -2.18 40.02 -0.52
C SER A 419 -0.91 39.20 -0.75
N SER A 420 -0.24 38.73 0.32
CA SER A 420 0.98 37.92 0.21
C SER A 420 0.74 36.55 -0.43
N MET A 421 -0.46 36.00 -0.24
CA MET A 421 -0.88 34.70 -0.78
C MET A 421 -1.64 34.82 -2.11
N ASN A 422 -1.79 36.05 -2.64
CA ASN A 422 -2.51 36.34 -3.88
C ASN A 422 -3.97 35.81 -3.88
N VAL A 423 -4.64 35.95 -2.73
CA VAL A 423 -6.03 35.54 -2.52
C VAL A 423 -6.96 36.73 -2.75
N GLU A 424 -8.12 36.49 -3.35
CA GLU A 424 -9.16 37.51 -3.51
C GLU A 424 -9.67 37.95 -2.12
N TYR A 425 -9.63 39.25 -1.83
CA TYR A 425 -9.95 39.80 -0.51
C TYR A 425 -11.05 40.86 -0.59
N HIS A 426 -12.08 40.69 0.25
CA HIS A 426 -13.18 41.63 0.41
C HIS A 426 -13.30 42.10 1.86
N GLU A 427 -13.70 43.35 2.05
CA GLU A 427 -14.01 43.91 3.36
C GLU A 427 -15.48 44.34 3.37
N ILE A 428 -16.28 43.76 4.26
CA ILE A 428 -17.73 43.98 4.35
C ILE A 428 -18.08 44.37 5.78
N ASN A 429 -18.33 45.66 6.00
CA ASN A 429 -18.69 46.17 7.32
C ASN A 429 -20.09 45.70 7.75
N ILE A 430 -20.20 45.18 8.98
CA ILE A 430 -21.45 44.57 9.48
C ILE A 430 -22.33 45.52 10.33
N HIS A 431 -21.93 46.78 10.54
CA HIS A 431 -22.63 47.71 11.43
C HIS A 431 -24.12 47.84 11.14
N SER A 432 -24.48 48.08 9.88
CA SER A 432 -25.89 48.31 9.50
C SER A 432 -26.78 47.09 9.78
N MET A 433 -26.20 45.89 9.70
CA MET A 433 -26.90 44.64 10.00
C MET A 433 -27.06 44.46 11.51
N VAL A 434 -25.99 44.66 12.28
CA VAL A 434 -26.01 44.59 13.75
C VAL A 434 -27.00 45.61 14.33
N ASP A 435 -26.95 46.86 13.87
CA ASP A 435 -27.81 47.95 14.32
C ASP A 435 -29.29 47.65 14.03
N SER A 436 -29.58 47.01 12.89
CA SER A 436 -30.93 46.59 12.54
C SER A 436 -31.46 45.54 13.53
N PHE A 437 -30.67 44.51 13.85
CA PHE A 437 -31.04 43.50 14.86
C PHE A 437 -31.26 44.13 16.24
N ASN A 438 -30.32 44.97 16.70
CA ASN A 438 -30.43 45.66 17.99
C ASN A 438 -31.67 46.55 18.05
N THR A 439 -32.01 47.23 16.95
CA THR A 439 -33.23 48.05 16.87
C THR A 439 -34.50 47.20 17.03
N GLN A 440 -34.59 46.06 16.35
CA GLN A 440 -35.75 45.17 16.43
C GLN A 440 -35.88 44.49 17.81
N LEU A 441 -34.75 44.15 18.44
CA LEU A 441 -34.71 43.50 19.75
C LEU A 441 -34.82 44.48 20.94
N SER A 442 -34.69 45.79 20.69
CA SER A 442 -34.66 46.84 21.73
C SER A 442 -35.81 46.77 22.75
N THR A 443 -37.02 46.41 22.31
CA THR A 443 -38.18 46.28 23.21
C THR A 443 -38.11 45.05 24.10
N LEU A 444 -37.48 43.97 23.64
CA LEU A 444 -37.30 42.73 24.40
C LEU A 444 -36.11 42.83 25.35
N PHE A 445 -35.10 43.60 24.99
CA PHE A 445 -33.91 43.88 25.83
C PHE A 445 -34.09 45.12 26.72
N ALA A 446 -35.31 45.65 26.83
CA ALA A 446 -35.59 46.81 27.66
C ALA A 446 -35.27 46.50 29.13
N GLY A 447 -34.29 47.22 29.69
CA GLY A 447 -33.86 47.08 31.09
C GLY A 447 -32.83 45.99 31.34
N THR A 448 -32.30 45.35 30.30
CA THR A 448 -31.13 44.46 30.40
C THR A 448 -29.84 45.25 30.16
N GLU A 449 -28.72 44.76 30.69
CA GLU A 449 -27.38 45.24 30.33
C GLU A 449 -26.88 44.44 29.13
N ALA A 450 -26.08 45.07 28.27
CA ALA A 450 -25.45 44.38 27.15
C ALA A 450 -24.50 43.30 27.68
N ASP A 451 -24.57 42.12 27.10
CA ASP A 451 -23.78 40.95 27.49
C ASP A 451 -23.34 40.15 26.26
N THR A 452 -23.03 38.87 26.46
CA THR A 452 -22.65 37.96 25.36
C THR A 452 -23.71 37.83 24.27
N THR A 453 -24.95 38.25 24.51
CA THR A 453 -26.02 38.24 23.51
C THR A 453 -25.70 39.16 22.34
N GLU A 454 -25.28 40.41 22.60
CA GLU A 454 -24.91 41.38 21.57
C GLU A 454 -23.63 41.00 20.83
N GLU A 455 -22.67 40.36 21.52
CA GLU A 455 -21.46 39.80 20.88
C GLU A 455 -21.83 38.63 19.95
N ASN A 456 -22.72 37.75 20.40
CA ASN A 456 -23.18 36.61 19.60
C ASN A 456 -24.06 37.03 18.41
N LEU A 457 -24.63 38.24 18.40
CA LEU A 457 -25.29 38.78 17.20
C LEU A 457 -24.25 39.11 16.13
N GLN A 458 -23.11 39.70 16.51
CA GLN A 458 -22.03 40.03 15.57
C GLN A 458 -21.47 38.77 14.89
N ALA A 459 -21.25 37.69 15.64
CA ALA A 459 -20.72 36.44 15.08
C ALA A 459 -21.69 35.66 14.17
N ARG A 460 -23.00 35.97 14.22
CA ARG A 460 -24.04 35.30 13.41
C ARG A 460 -24.38 36.03 12.11
N ILE A 461 -24.06 37.31 12.05
CA ILE A 461 -24.18 38.15 10.85
C ILE A 461 -22.95 37.91 10.00
#